data_AF-A0A914XUJ1-F1
#
_entry.id   AF-A0A914XUJ1-F1
#
_cell.length_a   1.000
_cell.length_b   1.000
_cell.length_c   1.000
_cell.angle_alpha   90.00
_cell.angle_beta   90.00
_cell.angle_gamma   90.00
#
_symmetry.space_group_name_H-M   'P 1'
#
loop_
_entity.id
_entity.type
_entity.pdbx_description
1 polymer ?
#
loop_
_entity_poly.entity_id
_entity_poly.type
_entity_poly.pdbx_seq_one_letter_code
_entity_poly.pdbx_strand_id
1 'polypeptide(L)'
;MREMFNYYKSKDADLSQVKDLTVSHPAEGIICQSIAALSRNLSSTIVEEEVMKYGLKAYKDWNVTAIADRPGLYILHNIFTPESHLEWVYKAINIYCRPPNFTNINQSGSMEEDKNFNIKKLRWATLGFDYDWTAKVYPETPRAPLPDEFVYVGEKITEALGLLKLESDTSIVNYYPLNTRLSPHVDRSERDYSYPLVSLSFGQSAIYVSGGASANDEPIPIMLHSGDVLVMAGSQRLVFHGVPRILKTQNFQVENDSSSFTVAEKKALLQYINDHRVNVTLRRTAP
;
A
#
# COMPACT_ATOMS: atom_id res chain seq x y z
N MET A 1 -13.31 -16.02 6.23
CA MET A 1 -12.61 -14.76 6.64
C MET A 1 -12.33 -14.58 8.14
N ARG A 2 -13.35 -14.47 9.01
CA ARG A 2 -13.19 -14.03 10.42
C ARG A 2 -12.30 -14.94 11.27
N GLU A 3 -12.41 -16.25 11.08
CA GLU A 3 -11.63 -17.26 11.81
C GLU A 3 -10.13 -17.10 11.54
N MET A 4 -9.72 -17.13 10.27
CA MET A 4 -8.33 -16.91 9.86
C MET A 4 -7.78 -15.56 10.37
N PHE A 5 -8.57 -14.50 10.30
CA PHE A 5 -8.16 -13.20 10.84
C PHE A 5 -7.88 -13.27 12.34
N ASN A 6 -8.76 -13.90 13.12
CA ASN A 6 -8.58 -14.04 14.56
C ASN A 6 -7.39 -14.94 14.91
N TYR A 7 -7.15 -15.98 14.12
CA TYR A 7 -5.98 -16.85 14.27
C TYR A 7 -4.69 -16.03 14.13
N TYR A 8 -4.47 -15.36 13.00
CA TYR A 8 -3.23 -14.59 12.74
C TYR A 8 -3.09 -13.31 13.56
N LYS A 9 -4.17 -12.82 14.18
CA LYS A 9 -4.11 -11.75 15.18
C LYS A 9 -3.34 -12.18 16.42
N SER A 10 -3.29 -13.48 16.74
CA SER A 10 -2.57 -14.01 17.89
C SER A 10 -1.05 -13.89 17.71
N LYS A 11 -0.33 -13.67 18.82
CA LYS A 11 1.14 -13.66 18.82
C LYS A 11 1.72 -15.06 18.60
N ASP A 12 0.99 -16.09 19.02
CA ASP A 12 1.40 -17.50 19.02
C ASP A 12 0.95 -18.26 17.77
N ALA A 13 0.33 -17.57 16.80
CA ALA A 13 -0.10 -18.18 15.56
C ALA A 13 1.09 -18.78 14.80
N ASP A 14 0.97 -20.02 14.32
CA ASP A 14 1.92 -20.60 13.38
C ASP A 14 1.81 -19.88 12.03
N LEU A 15 2.94 -19.38 11.56
CA LEU A 15 3.06 -18.61 10.32
C LEU A 15 3.45 -19.48 9.13
N SER A 16 3.63 -20.79 9.29
CA SER A 16 4.03 -21.72 8.22
C SER A 16 3.09 -21.71 7.01
N GLN A 17 1.81 -21.40 7.23
CA GLN A 17 0.79 -21.32 6.18
C GLN A 17 0.68 -19.93 5.54
N VAL A 18 1.37 -18.90 6.08
CA VAL A 18 1.39 -17.57 5.48
C VAL A 18 2.22 -17.63 4.21
N LYS A 19 1.58 -17.33 3.07
CA LYS A 19 2.23 -17.43 1.76
C LYS A 19 3.16 -16.25 1.55
N ASP A 20 4.46 -16.53 1.46
CA ASP A 20 5.44 -15.59 0.91
C ASP A 20 5.43 -15.73 -0.60
N LEU A 21 4.82 -14.75 -1.27
CA LEU A 21 4.55 -14.81 -2.70
C LEU A 21 5.71 -14.31 -3.55
N THR A 22 6.89 -14.07 -2.97
CA THR A 22 8.11 -13.65 -3.69
C THR A 22 8.67 -14.77 -4.60
N VAL A 23 8.21 -16.01 -4.40
CA VAL A 23 8.56 -17.18 -5.21
C VAL A 23 7.32 -17.85 -5.81
N SER A 24 7.51 -18.60 -6.91
CA SER A 24 6.41 -19.34 -7.54
C SER A 24 6.06 -20.61 -6.75
N HIS A 25 4.76 -20.90 -6.68
CA HIS A 25 4.22 -22.19 -6.23
C HIS A 25 3.23 -22.72 -7.28
N PRO A 26 3.70 -23.29 -8.40
CA PRO A 26 2.83 -23.64 -9.53
C PRO A 26 1.75 -24.68 -9.19
N ALA A 27 2.03 -25.58 -8.25
CA ALA A 27 1.05 -26.56 -7.77
C ALA A 27 -0.18 -25.91 -7.10
N GLU A 28 -0.04 -24.67 -6.63
CA GLU A 28 -1.08 -23.87 -6.00
C GLU A 28 -1.58 -22.76 -6.94
N GLY A 29 -1.19 -22.77 -8.21
CA GLY A 29 -1.57 -21.74 -9.18
C GLY A 29 -0.92 -20.37 -8.92
N ILE A 30 0.16 -20.31 -8.14
CA ILE A 30 0.88 -19.08 -7.81
C ILE A 30 2.09 -18.97 -8.74
N ILE A 31 2.13 -17.91 -9.54
CA ILE A 31 3.22 -17.66 -10.50
C ILE A 31 3.84 -16.29 -10.21
N CYS A 32 5.07 -16.32 -9.72
CA CYS A 32 5.96 -15.16 -9.61
C CYS A 32 6.87 -15.12 -10.83
N GLN A 33 6.86 -14.00 -11.57
CA GLN A 33 7.66 -13.82 -12.78
C GLN A 33 8.04 -12.36 -12.97
N SER A 34 9.01 -12.10 -13.84
CA SER A 34 9.34 -10.73 -14.28
C SER A 34 8.12 -10.08 -14.92
N ILE A 35 7.90 -8.79 -14.63
CA ILE A 35 6.82 -8.01 -15.24
C ILE A 35 6.91 -8.01 -16.76
N ALA A 36 8.13 -8.03 -17.32
CA ALA A 36 8.35 -8.07 -18.76
C ALA A 36 7.84 -9.38 -19.39
N ALA A 37 7.82 -10.48 -18.64
CA ALA A 37 7.28 -11.75 -19.11
C ALA A 37 5.74 -11.76 -19.12
N LEU A 38 5.11 -11.06 -18.17
CA LEU A 38 3.65 -10.86 -18.14
C LEU A 38 3.21 -9.94 -19.29
N SER A 39 3.99 -8.89 -19.56
CA SER A 39 3.66 -7.81 -20.48
C SER A 39 4.18 -8.02 -21.91
N ARG A 40 4.49 -9.26 -22.31
CA ARG A 40 5.10 -9.60 -23.63
C ARG A 40 4.37 -9.03 -24.86
N ASN A 41 3.10 -8.64 -24.72
CA ASN A 41 2.28 -8.05 -25.79
C ASN A 41 1.88 -6.59 -25.52
N LEU A 42 2.38 -5.96 -24.45
CA LEU A 42 2.11 -4.58 -24.07
C LEU A 42 3.38 -3.76 -24.33
N SER A 43 3.29 -2.76 -25.20
CA SER A 43 4.33 -1.74 -25.29
C SER A 43 4.24 -0.87 -24.03
N SER A 44 5.08 -1.15 -23.04
CA SER A 44 5.22 -0.28 -21.87
C SER A 44 5.77 1.08 -22.32
N THR A 45 5.11 2.16 -21.92
CA THR A 45 5.59 3.55 -22.05
C THR A 45 6.41 3.96 -20.82
N ILE A 46 6.76 3.01 -19.95
CA ILE A 46 7.53 3.27 -18.74
C ILE A 46 8.97 3.62 -19.13
N VAL A 47 9.33 4.89 -18.91
CA VAL A 47 10.69 5.39 -19.06
C VAL A 47 11.42 5.22 -17.72
N GLU A 48 12.55 4.50 -17.72
CA GLU A 48 13.28 4.15 -16.49
C GLU A 48 13.65 5.40 -15.65
N GLU A 49 14.14 6.45 -16.30
CA GLU A 49 14.53 7.70 -15.63
C GLU A 49 13.36 8.39 -14.91
N GLU A 50 12.14 8.30 -15.47
CA GLU A 50 10.97 8.94 -14.87
C GLU A 50 10.44 8.17 -13.66
N VAL A 51 10.44 6.83 -13.69
CA VAL A 51 10.01 6.04 -12.52
C VAL A 51 11.03 6.11 -11.39
N MET A 52 12.32 6.21 -11.71
CA MET A 52 13.39 6.43 -10.72
C MET A 52 13.24 7.75 -9.97
N LYS A 53 12.69 8.80 -10.60
CA LYS A 53 12.37 10.08 -9.93
C LYS A 53 11.45 9.90 -8.71
N TYR A 54 10.58 8.89 -8.73
CA TYR A 54 9.66 8.57 -7.63
C TYR A 54 10.14 7.40 -6.76
N GLY A 55 11.41 7.02 -6.90
CA GLY A 55 12.04 5.97 -6.09
C GLY A 55 11.71 4.55 -6.53
N LEU A 56 11.14 4.35 -7.71
CA LEU A 56 10.93 3.01 -8.26
C LEU A 56 12.23 2.49 -8.88
N LYS A 57 12.45 1.17 -8.78
CA LYS A 57 13.52 0.47 -9.51
C LYS A 57 13.26 0.52 -11.01
N ALA A 58 14.29 0.22 -11.81
CA ALA A 58 14.13 0.05 -13.24
C ALA A 58 13.04 -1.00 -13.55
N TYR A 59 12.20 -0.72 -14.53
CA TYR A 59 11.04 -1.56 -14.87
C TYR A 59 11.41 -3.03 -15.12
N LYS A 60 12.57 -3.28 -15.74
CA LYS A 60 13.10 -4.62 -16.00
C LYS A 60 13.33 -5.46 -14.73
N ASP A 61 13.54 -4.81 -13.60
CA ASP A 61 13.83 -5.45 -12.31
C ASP A 61 12.55 -5.73 -11.50
N TRP A 62 11.38 -5.39 -12.02
CA TRP A 62 10.12 -5.65 -11.33
C TRP A 62 9.70 -7.11 -11.53
N ASN A 63 9.32 -7.74 -10.42
CA ASN A 63 8.67 -9.05 -10.41
C ASN A 63 7.24 -8.89 -9.90
N VAL A 64 6.35 -9.71 -10.44
CA VAL A 64 4.93 -9.74 -10.09
C VAL A 64 4.49 -11.17 -9.83
N THR A 65 3.67 -11.35 -8.81
CA THR A 65 2.93 -12.58 -8.56
C THR A 65 1.46 -12.40 -8.88
N ALA A 66 0.93 -13.35 -9.63
CA ALA A 66 -0.50 -13.56 -9.81
C ALA A 66 -0.90 -14.92 -9.23
N ILE A 67 -2.15 -15.03 -8.80
CA ILE A 67 -2.71 -16.26 -8.24
C ILE A 67 -3.89 -16.68 -9.12
N ALA A 68 -3.84 -17.90 -9.67
CA ALA A 68 -4.75 -18.37 -10.70
C ALA A 68 -6.23 -18.33 -10.30
N ASP A 69 -6.54 -18.62 -9.03
CA ASP A 69 -7.89 -18.60 -8.47
C ASP A 69 -8.36 -17.19 -8.03
N ARG A 70 -7.50 -16.18 -8.13
CA ARG A 70 -7.77 -14.78 -7.75
C ARG A 70 -7.43 -13.82 -8.90
N PRO A 71 -8.09 -13.95 -10.07
CA PRO A 71 -7.84 -13.08 -11.20
C PRO A 71 -8.13 -11.62 -10.85
N GLY A 72 -7.11 -10.77 -10.98
CA GLY A 72 -7.14 -9.36 -10.58
C GLY A 72 -6.42 -9.05 -9.27
N LEU A 73 -5.89 -10.05 -8.57
CA LEU A 73 -4.99 -9.85 -7.43
C LEU A 73 -3.54 -9.98 -7.91
N TYR A 74 -2.80 -8.89 -7.85
CA TYR A 74 -1.39 -8.86 -8.19
C TYR A 74 -0.56 -8.33 -7.03
N ILE A 75 0.64 -8.87 -6.88
CA ILE A 75 1.62 -8.33 -5.93
C ILE A 75 2.92 -8.09 -6.69
N LEU A 76 3.32 -6.83 -6.81
CA LEU A 76 4.65 -6.49 -7.29
C LEU A 76 5.60 -6.45 -6.09
N HIS A 77 6.72 -7.16 -6.19
CA HIS A 77 7.60 -7.40 -5.05
C HIS A 77 8.72 -6.36 -5.00
N ASN A 78 8.79 -5.64 -3.89
CA ASN A 78 9.85 -4.69 -3.58
C ASN A 78 10.32 -3.85 -4.79
N ILE A 79 9.39 -3.18 -5.47
CA ILE A 79 9.71 -2.43 -6.71
C ILE A 79 10.33 -1.05 -6.44
N PHE A 80 10.58 -0.72 -5.19
CA PHE A 80 11.16 0.55 -4.75
C PHE A 80 12.66 0.40 -4.49
N THR A 81 13.46 1.45 -4.74
CA THR A 81 14.89 1.45 -4.44
C THR A 81 15.10 1.46 -2.92
N PRO A 82 16.19 0.88 -2.39
CA PRO A 82 16.42 0.84 -0.94
C PRO A 82 16.29 2.19 -0.23
N GLU A 83 16.79 3.27 -0.85
CA GLU A 83 16.77 4.63 -0.31
C GLU A 83 15.34 5.17 -0.22
N SER A 84 14.53 4.89 -1.25
CA SER A 84 13.17 5.42 -1.35
C SER A 84 12.23 4.90 -0.26
N HIS A 85 12.53 3.77 0.39
CA HIS A 85 11.71 3.30 1.52
C HIS A 85 11.70 4.32 2.66
N LEU A 86 12.86 4.94 2.95
CA LEU A 86 12.95 6.01 3.94
C LEU A 86 12.32 7.30 3.43
N GLU A 87 12.44 7.61 2.14
CA GLU A 87 11.83 8.80 1.54
C GLU A 87 10.30 8.75 1.59
N TRP A 88 9.68 7.64 1.19
CA TRP A 88 8.24 7.45 1.25
C TRP A 88 7.72 7.50 2.69
N VAL A 89 8.45 6.91 3.65
CA VAL A 89 8.11 7.01 5.08
C VAL A 89 8.28 8.44 5.59
N TYR A 90 9.34 9.15 5.18
CA TYR A 90 9.54 10.56 5.53
C TYR A 90 8.38 11.43 5.03
N LYS A 91 8.02 11.31 3.74
CA LYS A 91 6.90 12.05 3.17
C LYS A 91 5.60 11.70 3.89
N ALA A 92 5.37 10.42 4.20
CA ALA A 92 4.18 10.00 4.93
C ALA A 92 4.03 10.66 6.31
N ILE A 93 5.12 10.79 7.07
CA ILE A 93 5.05 11.28 8.46
C ILE A 93 5.34 12.77 8.62
N ASN A 94 5.83 13.44 7.58
CA ASN A 94 6.17 14.86 7.61
C ASN A 94 5.39 15.71 6.62
N ILE A 95 4.86 15.13 5.53
CA ILE A 95 4.20 15.86 4.44
C ILE A 95 2.74 15.44 4.32
N TYR A 96 2.46 14.16 4.05
CA TYR A 96 1.11 13.69 3.74
C TYR A 96 0.15 13.76 4.93
N CYS A 97 0.69 13.74 6.15
CA CYS A 97 -0.10 13.88 7.38
C CYS A 97 -0.30 15.34 7.83
N ARG A 98 0.11 16.32 7.02
CA ARG A 98 -0.01 17.75 7.32
C ARG A 98 -1.18 18.37 6.55
N PRO A 99 -1.76 19.49 7.06
CA PRO A 99 -2.74 20.26 6.32
C PRO A 99 -2.26 20.60 4.89
N PRO A 100 -3.18 20.65 3.90
CA PRO A 100 -4.64 20.57 4.01
C PRO A 100 -5.21 19.17 4.32
N ASN A 101 -4.38 18.12 4.33
CA ASN A 101 -4.84 16.74 4.45
C ASN A 101 -5.44 16.47 5.83
N PHE A 102 -6.49 15.65 5.86
CA PHE A 102 -7.09 15.21 7.11
C PHE A 102 -6.31 14.06 7.72
N THR A 103 -6.33 14.01 9.04
CA THR A 103 -5.82 12.87 9.79
C THR A 103 -6.77 12.51 10.93
N ASN A 104 -6.55 11.37 11.56
CA ASN A 104 -7.25 11.02 12.80
C ASN A 104 -7.00 12.01 13.95
N ILE A 105 -5.97 12.85 13.85
CA ILE A 105 -5.60 13.87 14.86
C ILE A 105 -6.22 15.22 14.49
N ASN A 106 -6.11 15.64 13.22
CA ASN A 106 -6.68 16.87 12.70
C ASN A 106 -7.80 16.56 11.69
N GLN A 107 -9.02 16.33 12.20
CA GLN A 107 -10.19 16.05 11.37
C GLN A 107 -10.81 17.32 10.76
N SER A 108 -10.44 18.51 11.25
CA SER A 108 -10.90 19.79 10.67
C SER A 108 -10.10 20.18 9.42
N GLY A 109 -8.89 19.60 9.27
CA GLY A 109 -7.84 20.01 8.34
C GLY A 109 -7.53 21.51 8.44
N SER A 110 -7.68 22.10 9.62
CA SER A 110 -7.24 23.46 9.89
C SER A 110 -5.78 23.61 9.45
N MET A 111 -5.49 24.71 8.75
CA MET A 111 -4.13 25.05 8.33
C MET A 111 -3.23 25.46 9.50
N GLU A 112 -3.81 25.69 10.67
CA GLU A 112 -3.04 25.96 11.88
C GLU A 112 -2.23 24.73 12.28
N GLU A 113 -0.96 24.93 12.60
CA GLU A 113 -0.14 23.87 13.19
C GLU A 113 -0.79 23.37 14.48
N ASP A 114 -1.21 22.10 14.46
CA ASP A 114 -1.62 21.43 15.68
C ASP A 114 -0.41 21.28 16.60
N LYS A 115 -0.31 22.17 17.60
CA LYS A 115 0.75 22.15 18.62
C LYS A 115 0.79 20.82 19.40
N ASN A 116 -0.28 20.03 19.36
CA ASN A 116 -0.36 18.71 19.97
C ASN A 116 -0.12 17.56 18.98
N PHE A 117 0.29 17.85 17.74
CA PHE A 117 0.59 16.83 16.74
C PHE A 117 1.62 15.85 17.29
N ASN A 118 1.19 14.60 17.43
CA ASN A 118 2.04 13.53 17.91
C ASN A 118 1.96 12.37 16.93
N ILE A 119 3.03 12.20 16.15
CA ILE A 119 3.20 11.12 15.18
C ILE A 119 2.88 9.72 15.76
N LYS A 120 3.13 9.47 17.05
CA LYS A 120 2.84 8.17 17.69
C LYS A 120 1.32 7.88 17.77
N LYS A 121 0.49 8.91 17.71
CA LYS A 121 -0.99 8.81 17.70
C LYS A 121 -1.57 8.79 16.28
N LEU A 122 -0.75 8.97 15.24
CA LEU A 122 -1.20 8.97 13.86
C LEU A 122 -1.61 7.55 13.43
N ARG A 123 -2.75 7.44 12.75
CA ARG A 123 -3.36 6.17 12.32
C ARG A 123 -3.78 6.21 10.88
N TRP A 124 -4.32 7.32 10.41
CA TRP A 124 -4.64 7.52 9.01
C TRP A 124 -4.46 8.99 8.60
N ALA A 125 -4.20 9.20 7.31
CA ALA A 125 -4.32 10.47 6.62
C ALA A 125 -5.10 10.27 5.30
N THR A 126 -5.91 11.24 4.89
CA THR A 126 -6.60 11.24 3.59
C THR A 126 -6.12 12.41 2.74
N LEU A 127 -5.96 12.16 1.44
CA LEU A 127 -5.46 13.14 0.46
C LEU A 127 -6.36 13.14 -0.77
N GLY A 128 -6.48 14.28 -1.45
CA GLY A 128 -7.35 14.42 -2.62
C GLY A 128 -8.82 14.57 -2.23
N PHE A 129 -9.65 13.63 -2.67
CA PHE A 129 -11.01 13.49 -2.13
C PHE A 129 -10.99 12.85 -0.74
N ASP A 130 -11.38 13.61 0.28
CA ASP A 130 -11.38 13.13 1.66
C ASP A 130 -12.50 12.13 1.91
N TYR A 131 -12.15 10.92 2.36
CA TYR A 131 -13.13 9.90 2.70
C TYR A 131 -13.90 10.27 3.98
N ASP A 132 -15.22 10.39 3.90
CA ASP A 132 -16.05 10.58 5.08
C ASP A 132 -16.23 9.25 5.82
N TRP A 133 -15.56 9.09 6.95
CA TRP A 133 -15.65 7.87 7.78
C TRP A 133 -17.04 7.62 8.38
N THR A 134 -17.86 8.67 8.53
CA THR A 134 -19.21 8.60 9.10
C THR A 134 -20.22 8.22 8.02
N ALA A 135 -20.24 8.97 6.92
CA ALA A 135 -21.16 8.76 5.81
C ALA A 135 -20.70 7.63 4.87
N LYS A 136 -19.43 7.24 4.94
CA LYS A 136 -18.78 6.22 4.09
C LYS A 136 -18.87 6.54 2.60
N VAL A 137 -18.70 7.81 2.24
CA VAL A 137 -18.74 8.32 0.87
C VAL A 137 -17.61 9.33 0.62
N TYR A 138 -17.33 9.60 -0.65
CA TYR A 138 -16.45 10.69 -1.05
C TYR A 138 -17.27 11.94 -1.45
N PRO A 139 -16.84 13.16 -1.07
CA PRO A 139 -17.49 14.41 -1.44
C PRO A 139 -17.43 14.66 -2.96
N GLU A 140 -18.14 15.67 -3.44
CA GLU A 140 -18.15 16.03 -4.86
C GLU A 140 -16.90 16.81 -5.31
N THR A 141 -16.23 17.49 -4.38
CA THR A 141 -15.04 18.30 -4.67
C THR A 141 -13.87 17.89 -3.78
N PRO A 142 -12.64 17.78 -4.32
CA PRO A 142 -11.46 17.51 -3.53
C PRO A 142 -11.08 18.76 -2.73
N ARG A 143 -10.43 18.57 -1.58
CA ARG A 143 -9.95 19.70 -0.76
C ARG A 143 -8.65 20.29 -1.30
N ALA A 144 -7.79 19.43 -1.81
CA ALA A 144 -6.53 19.77 -2.46
C ALA A 144 -6.24 18.76 -3.58
N PRO A 145 -5.44 19.14 -4.59
CA PRO A 145 -4.96 18.18 -5.58
C PRO A 145 -4.22 17.01 -4.91
N LEU A 146 -4.41 15.81 -5.44
CA LEU A 146 -3.59 14.66 -5.04
C LEU A 146 -2.14 14.91 -5.48
N PRO A 147 -1.11 14.52 -4.69
CA PRO A 147 0.27 14.65 -5.13
C PRO A 147 0.54 13.97 -6.47
N ASP A 148 1.24 14.65 -7.39
CA ASP A 148 1.55 14.12 -8.74
C ASP A 148 2.23 12.74 -8.69
N GLU A 149 3.05 12.50 -7.68
CA GLU A 149 3.72 11.21 -7.48
C GLU A 149 2.75 10.06 -7.21
N PHE A 150 1.61 10.32 -6.56
CA PHE A 150 0.57 9.30 -6.33
C PHE A 150 -0.18 8.98 -7.62
N VAL A 151 -0.44 10.00 -8.45
CA VAL A 151 -1.05 9.83 -9.77
C VAL A 151 -0.10 9.03 -10.66
N TYR A 152 1.13 9.49 -10.80
CA TYR A 152 2.12 8.89 -11.67
C TYR A 152 2.44 7.44 -11.29
N VAL A 153 2.76 7.18 -10.01
CA VAL A 153 3.10 5.82 -9.54
C VAL A 153 1.92 4.87 -9.74
N GLY A 154 0.70 5.30 -9.40
CA GLY A 154 -0.52 4.50 -9.61
C GLY A 154 -0.74 4.15 -11.08
N GLU A 155 -0.62 5.13 -11.97
CA GLU A 155 -0.74 4.94 -13.42
C GLU A 155 0.31 3.96 -13.95
N LYS A 156 1.58 4.12 -13.60
CA LYS A 156 2.67 3.26 -14.08
C LYS A 156 2.55 1.82 -13.59
N ILE A 157 2.07 1.61 -12.35
CA ILE A 157 1.79 0.27 -11.83
C ILE A 157 0.65 -0.39 -12.61
N THR A 158 -0.44 0.35 -12.88
CA THR A 158 -1.57 -0.21 -13.66
C THR A 158 -1.22 -0.46 -15.12
N GLU A 159 -0.42 0.42 -15.72
CA GLU A 159 0.10 0.28 -17.07
C GLU A 159 0.97 -0.98 -17.20
N ALA A 160 1.91 -1.17 -16.24
CA ALA A 160 2.76 -2.35 -16.17
C ALA A 160 1.98 -3.66 -16.14
N LEU A 161 0.81 -3.66 -15.50
CA LEU A 161 -0.09 -4.81 -15.38
C LEU A 161 -1.10 -4.94 -16.53
N GLY A 162 -1.14 -3.99 -17.48
CA GLY A 162 -2.13 -3.97 -18.55
C GLY A 162 -3.57 -3.74 -18.06
N LEU A 163 -3.72 -3.04 -16.94
CA LEU A 163 -5.02 -2.73 -16.32
C LEU A 163 -5.54 -1.38 -16.78
N LEU A 164 -6.81 -1.10 -16.47
CA LEU A 164 -7.37 0.25 -16.64
C LEU A 164 -6.49 1.26 -15.89
N LYS A 165 -6.16 2.36 -16.57
CA LYS A 165 -5.36 3.46 -16.02
C LYS A 165 -6.02 3.97 -14.74
N LEU A 166 -5.31 3.90 -13.60
CA LEU A 166 -5.90 4.21 -12.30
C LEU A 166 -6.47 5.62 -12.24
N GLU A 167 -5.73 6.62 -12.75
CA GLU A 167 -6.08 8.04 -12.67
C GLU A 167 -6.51 8.41 -11.24
N SER A 168 -5.63 8.15 -10.27
CA SER A 168 -5.95 8.30 -8.86
C SER A 168 -6.28 9.75 -8.52
N ASP A 169 -7.36 9.93 -7.76
CA ASP A 169 -7.82 11.24 -7.30
C ASP A 169 -7.92 11.32 -5.77
N THR A 170 -7.76 10.18 -5.09
CA THR A 170 -7.70 10.07 -3.64
C THR A 170 -6.63 9.10 -3.18
N SER A 171 -6.17 9.30 -1.95
CA SER A 171 -5.33 8.36 -1.26
C SER A 171 -5.66 8.28 0.23
N ILE A 172 -5.54 7.07 0.79
CA ILE A 172 -5.54 6.84 2.23
C ILE A 172 -4.16 6.35 2.63
N VAL A 173 -3.48 7.10 3.49
CA VAL A 173 -2.24 6.67 4.12
C VAL A 173 -2.57 6.09 5.48
N ASN A 174 -2.26 4.82 5.72
CA ASN A 174 -2.47 4.16 7.01
C ASN A 174 -1.14 3.94 7.74
N TYR A 175 -1.12 4.22 9.04
CA TYR A 175 0.07 4.16 9.90
C TYR A 175 -0.13 3.09 10.97
N TYR A 176 0.71 2.05 10.92
CA TYR A 176 0.57 0.85 11.73
C TYR A 176 1.79 0.63 12.64
N PRO A 177 1.71 1.02 13.92
CA PRO A 177 2.59 0.46 14.95
C PRO A 177 2.44 -1.07 15.03
N LEU A 178 3.49 -1.80 15.47
CA LEU A 178 3.53 -3.28 15.50
C LEU A 178 2.29 -3.98 16.09
N ASN A 179 1.60 -3.40 17.08
CA ASN A 179 0.45 -4.01 17.74
C ASN A 179 -0.91 -3.57 17.16
N THR A 180 -0.92 -2.98 15.97
CA THR A 180 -2.14 -2.56 15.28
C THR A 180 -2.58 -3.54 14.21
N ARG A 181 -3.81 -3.35 13.73
CA ARG A 181 -4.48 -4.24 12.77
C ARG A 181 -5.52 -3.46 12.00
N LEU A 182 -5.88 -3.96 10.82
CA LEU A 182 -7.01 -3.52 10.04
C LEU A 182 -8.05 -4.64 9.99
N SER A 183 -9.24 -4.40 10.55
CA SER A 183 -10.29 -5.43 10.65
C SER A 183 -10.79 -5.83 9.26
N PRO A 184 -11.37 -7.05 9.10
CA PRO A 184 -11.96 -7.48 7.84
C PRO A 184 -13.00 -6.48 7.31
N HIS A 185 -12.85 -6.05 6.06
CA HIS A 185 -13.76 -5.10 5.39
C HIS A 185 -13.72 -5.31 3.87
N VAL A 186 -14.58 -4.59 3.15
CA VAL A 186 -14.59 -4.46 1.68
C VAL A 186 -14.59 -2.98 1.36
N ASP A 187 -13.73 -2.54 0.44
CA ASP A 187 -13.75 -1.17 -0.07
C ASP A 187 -14.89 -0.99 -1.07
N ARG A 188 -15.93 -0.25 -0.69
CA ARG A 188 -17.17 -0.05 -1.49
C ARG A 188 -17.53 1.42 -1.69
N SER A 189 -16.62 2.32 -1.34
CA SER A 189 -16.96 3.75 -1.20
C SER A 189 -16.74 4.53 -2.49
N GLU A 190 -15.95 3.98 -3.42
CA GLU A 190 -15.72 4.49 -4.76
C GLU A 190 -16.97 4.34 -5.64
N ARG A 191 -17.12 5.23 -6.64
CA ARG A 191 -18.30 5.27 -7.52
C ARG A 191 -18.21 4.28 -8.68
N ASP A 192 -17.00 3.95 -9.14
CA ASP A 192 -16.74 2.95 -10.17
C ASP A 192 -15.68 1.95 -9.70
N TYR A 193 -16.06 0.67 -9.67
CA TYR A 193 -15.20 -0.44 -9.26
C TYR A 193 -14.43 -1.06 -10.43
N SER A 194 -14.60 -0.56 -11.65
CA SER A 194 -13.81 -0.98 -12.82
C SER A 194 -12.34 -0.57 -12.69
N TYR A 195 -12.10 0.54 -11.99
CA TYR A 195 -10.75 1.03 -11.68
C TYR A 195 -10.08 0.17 -10.60
N PRO A 196 -8.79 -0.14 -10.78
CA PRO A 196 -8.04 -0.90 -9.79
C PRO A 196 -7.84 -0.11 -8.49
N LEU A 197 -7.38 -0.79 -7.45
CA LEU A 197 -6.87 -0.20 -6.23
C LEU A 197 -5.41 -0.61 -6.09
N VAL A 198 -4.54 0.37 -5.84
CA VAL A 198 -3.09 0.15 -5.70
C VAL A 198 -2.67 0.48 -4.27
N SER A 199 -1.99 -0.45 -3.60
CA SER A 199 -1.65 -0.35 -2.18
C SER A 199 -0.16 -0.59 -1.97
N LEU A 200 0.56 0.49 -1.65
CA LEU A 200 2.02 0.51 -1.45
C LEU A 200 2.35 0.20 0.02
N SER A 201 3.37 -0.62 0.27
CA SER A 201 3.79 -1.05 1.61
C SER A 201 5.19 -0.56 1.95
N PHE A 202 5.39 0.08 3.11
CA PHE A 202 6.71 0.50 3.58
C PHE A 202 6.90 0.17 5.07
N GLY A 203 8.13 -0.21 5.44
CA GLY A 203 8.51 -0.54 6.82
C GLY A 203 8.34 -2.02 7.16
N GLN A 204 7.78 -2.30 8.32
CA GLN A 204 7.64 -3.68 8.82
C GLN A 204 6.66 -4.53 7.99
N SER A 205 6.90 -5.84 7.90
CA SER A 205 6.00 -6.74 7.15
C SER A 205 4.61 -6.84 7.79
N ALA A 206 3.61 -7.18 7.00
CA ALA A 206 2.25 -7.45 7.45
C ALA A 206 1.75 -8.81 6.95
N ILE A 207 0.97 -9.48 7.80
CA ILE A 207 0.09 -10.56 7.32
C ILE A 207 -1.15 -9.88 6.77
N TYR A 208 -1.37 -10.03 5.47
CA TYR A 208 -2.59 -9.65 4.77
C TYR A 208 -3.45 -10.89 4.57
N VAL A 209 -4.75 -10.78 4.81
CA VAL A 209 -5.70 -11.88 4.59
C VAL A 209 -6.64 -11.47 3.46
N SER A 210 -6.62 -12.22 2.37
CA SER A 210 -7.47 -12.03 1.19
C SER A 210 -8.59 -13.06 1.18
N GLY A 211 -9.83 -12.63 1.41
CA GLY A 211 -11.05 -13.44 1.36
C GLY A 211 -11.66 -13.49 -0.04
N GLY A 212 -12.96 -13.80 -0.12
CA GLY A 212 -13.75 -13.71 -1.35
C GLY A 212 -14.84 -12.64 -1.25
N ALA A 213 -15.81 -12.69 -2.17
CA ALA A 213 -16.95 -11.76 -2.20
C ALA A 213 -17.88 -11.95 -0.98
N SER A 214 -17.91 -13.15 -0.41
CA SER A 214 -18.59 -13.50 0.82
C SER A 214 -17.62 -13.63 1.99
N ALA A 215 -18.07 -13.30 3.20
CA ALA A 215 -17.28 -13.47 4.42
C ALA A 215 -16.96 -14.95 4.74
N ASN A 216 -17.73 -15.87 4.14
CA ASN A 216 -17.59 -17.32 4.28
C ASN A 216 -16.62 -17.92 3.25
N ASP A 217 -16.27 -17.18 2.20
CA ASP A 217 -15.30 -17.66 1.22
C ASP A 217 -13.95 -17.88 1.91
N GLU A 218 -13.23 -18.91 1.45
CA GLU A 218 -11.95 -19.30 2.01
C GLU A 218 -10.92 -18.18 1.80
N PRO A 219 -10.39 -17.61 2.89
CA PRO A 219 -9.35 -16.61 2.78
C PRO A 219 -7.97 -17.26 2.62
N ILE A 220 -7.03 -16.55 2.01
CA ILE A 220 -5.61 -16.91 2.03
C ILE A 220 -4.79 -15.87 2.81
N PRO A 221 -3.83 -16.30 3.64
CA PRO A 221 -2.89 -15.41 4.30
C PRO A 221 -1.66 -15.18 3.41
N ILE A 222 -1.30 -13.93 3.23
CA ILE A 222 -0.21 -13.48 2.36
C ILE A 222 0.73 -12.59 3.18
N MET A 223 2.03 -12.82 3.05
CA MET A 223 3.03 -11.90 3.59
C MET A 223 3.18 -10.70 2.65
N LEU A 224 3.10 -9.49 3.19
CA LEU A 224 3.47 -8.26 2.48
C LEU A 224 4.70 -7.66 3.15
N HIS A 225 5.74 -7.40 2.37
CA HIS A 225 7.02 -6.83 2.79
C HIS A 225 7.10 -5.34 2.50
N SER A 226 8.19 -4.73 2.96
CA SER A 226 8.55 -3.35 2.57
C SER A 226 8.84 -3.30 1.08
N GLY A 227 8.28 -2.29 0.39
CA GLY A 227 8.39 -2.09 -1.05
C GLY A 227 7.38 -2.89 -1.87
N ASP A 228 6.59 -3.77 -1.26
CA ASP A 228 5.56 -4.53 -1.98
C ASP A 228 4.37 -3.65 -2.34
N VAL A 229 3.83 -3.90 -3.53
CA VAL A 229 2.64 -3.26 -4.06
C VAL A 229 1.56 -4.29 -4.30
N LEU A 230 0.48 -4.20 -3.53
CA LEU A 230 -0.72 -4.99 -3.74
C LEU A 230 -1.65 -4.25 -4.70
N VAL A 231 -2.08 -4.91 -5.78
CA VAL A 231 -3.07 -4.38 -6.73
C VAL A 231 -4.30 -5.28 -6.71
N MET A 232 -5.47 -4.66 -6.52
CA MET A 232 -6.77 -5.30 -6.57
C MET A 232 -7.54 -4.75 -7.76
N ALA A 233 -7.94 -5.61 -8.69
CA ALA A 233 -8.63 -5.26 -9.93
C ALA A 233 -9.76 -6.26 -10.22
N GLY A 234 -10.74 -5.87 -11.05
CA GLY A 234 -11.83 -6.75 -11.46
C GLY A 234 -12.53 -7.43 -10.28
N SER A 235 -12.63 -8.76 -10.32
CA SER A 235 -13.31 -9.55 -9.27
C SER A 235 -12.72 -9.35 -7.87
N GLN A 236 -11.44 -8.98 -7.79
CA GLN A 236 -10.73 -8.82 -6.53
C GLN A 236 -10.93 -7.43 -5.92
N ARG A 237 -11.58 -6.47 -6.60
CA ARG A 237 -11.90 -5.16 -6.02
C ARG A 237 -12.87 -5.23 -4.86
N LEU A 238 -13.78 -6.20 -4.88
CA LEU A 238 -14.91 -6.28 -3.95
C LEU A 238 -14.84 -7.52 -3.05
N VAL A 239 -13.63 -7.94 -2.66
CA VAL A 239 -13.43 -9.06 -1.73
C VAL A 239 -13.19 -8.57 -0.31
N PHE A 240 -13.60 -9.40 0.66
CA PHE A 240 -13.24 -9.19 2.06
C PHE A 240 -11.74 -9.30 2.24
N HIS A 241 -11.15 -8.34 2.95
CA HIS A 241 -9.74 -8.39 3.25
C HIS A 241 -9.42 -7.68 4.57
N GLY A 242 -8.23 -7.93 5.12
CA GLY A 242 -7.79 -7.32 6.38
C GLY A 242 -6.33 -7.57 6.68
N VAL A 243 -5.81 -6.87 7.69
CA VAL A 243 -4.43 -6.98 8.15
C VAL A 243 -4.44 -7.36 9.62
N PRO A 244 -4.44 -8.65 9.97
CA PRO A 244 -4.50 -9.08 11.37
C PRO A 244 -3.29 -8.71 12.21
N ARG A 245 -2.09 -8.61 11.61
CA ARG A 245 -0.84 -8.45 12.35
C ARG A 245 0.26 -7.78 11.53
N ILE A 246 1.00 -6.89 12.19
CA ILE A 246 2.28 -6.36 11.72
C ILE A 246 3.40 -7.13 12.42
N LEU A 247 4.43 -7.52 11.67
CA LEU A 247 5.53 -8.37 12.13
C LEU A 247 6.84 -7.59 12.10
N LYS A 248 7.62 -7.69 13.17
CA LYS A 248 8.96 -7.12 13.23
C LYS A 248 9.94 -8.02 12.48
N THR A 249 10.05 -7.84 11.17
CA THR A 249 10.83 -8.69 10.25
C THR A 249 12.01 -7.96 9.62
N GLN A 250 12.01 -6.64 9.65
CA GLN A 250 13.01 -5.80 8.98
C GLN A 250 13.78 -4.96 10.00
N ASN A 251 15.08 -4.79 9.75
CA ASN A 251 15.93 -3.86 10.48
C ASN A 251 16.61 -2.92 9.49
N PHE A 252 15.97 -1.78 9.22
CA PHE A 252 16.50 -0.73 8.35
C PHE A 252 17.72 -0.09 9.03
N GLN A 253 18.80 0.04 8.27
CA GLN A 253 20.07 0.63 8.71
C GLN A 253 20.53 1.69 7.70
N VAL A 254 21.51 2.51 8.12
CA VAL A 254 22.20 3.45 7.22
C VAL A 254 23.42 2.74 6.66
N GLU A 255 23.38 2.31 5.41
CA GLU A 255 24.60 1.91 4.70
C GLU A 255 24.73 2.76 3.43
N ASN A 256 25.89 3.42 3.25
CA ASN A 256 26.27 4.22 2.08
C ASN A 256 25.15 5.13 1.55
N ASP A 257 24.75 6.06 2.41
CA ASP A 257 23.53 6.81 2.21
C ASP A 257 23.75 8.07 1.35
N SER A 258 23.28 8.00 0.10
CA SER A 258 23.23 9.11 -0.85
C SER A 258 22.04 10.06 -0.61
N SER A 259 21.17 9.80 0.38
CA SER A 259 20.01 10.63 0.66
C SER A 259 20.35 12.00 1.24
N SER A 260 19.51 12.97 0.93
CA SER A 260 19.62 14.37 1.36
C SER A 260 19.25 14.62 2.82
N PHE A 261 18.89 13.59 3.61
CA PHE A 261 18.46 13.77 4.99
C PHE A 261 19.63 14.19 5.90
N THR A 262 19.33 15.00 6.91
CA THR A 262 20.27 15.27 8.00
C THR A 262 20.46 14.03 8.88
N VAL A 263 21.57 13.97 9.64
CA VAL A 263 21.84 12.86 10.58
C VAL A 263 20.70 12.69 11.60
N ALA A 264 20.12 13.79 12.07
CA ALA A 264 19.01 13.76 13.03
C ALA A 264 17.72 13.20 12.41
N GLU A 265 17.38 13.62 11.18
CA GLU A 265 16.22 13.08 10.46
C GLU A 265 16.39 11.59 10.19
N LYS A 266 17.57 11.15 9.73
CA LYS A 266 17.86 9.73 9.50
C LYS A 266 17.63 8.91 10.76
N LYS A 267 18.19 9.36 11.90
CA LYS A 267 18.02 8.67 13.18
C LYS A 267 16.54 8.56 13.57
N ALA A 268 15.77 9.63 13.42
CA ALA A 268 14.34 9.65 13.74
C ALA A 268 13.53 8.72 12.80
N LEU A 269 13.83 8.75 11.49
CA LEU A 269 13.19 7.90 10.49
C LEU A 269 13.45 6.43 10.76
N LEU A 270 14.70 6.05 11.02
CA LEU A 270 15.08 4.67 11.33
C LEU A 270 14.41 4.18 12.61
N GLN A 271 14.33 5.03 13.64
CA GLN A 271 13.58 4.70 14.84
C GLN A 271 12.10 4.47 14.54
N TYR A 272 11.51 5.24 13.63
CA TYR A 272 10.11 5.08 13.25
C TYR A 272 9.87 3.82 12.40
N ILE A 273 10.54 3.68 11.26
CA ILE A 273 10.31 2.60 10.28
C ILE A 273 10.63 1.20 10.84
N ASN A 274 11.52 1.10 11.84
CA ASN A 274 11.86 -0.17 12.48
C ASN A 274 10.78 -0.69 13.45
N ASP A 275 9.78 0.12 13.79
CA ASP A 275 8.66 -0.26 14.66
C ASP A 275 7.28 0.04 14.04
N HIS A 276 7.24 0.43 12.77
CA HIS A 276 6.02 0.81 12.06
C HIS A 276 5.97 0.24 10.65
N ARG A 277 4.74 0.06 10.17
CA ARG A 277 4.43 -0.10 8.76
C ARG A 277 3.59 1.09 8.30
N VAL A 278 3.88 1.61 7.12
CA VAL A 278 3.06 2.61 6.42
C VAL A 278 2.43 1.95 5.19
N ASN A 279 1.16 2.23 4.95
CA ASN A 279 0.46 1.88 3.72
C ASN A 279 0.04 3.14 2.99
N VAL A 280 0.18 3.19 1.68
CA VAL A 280 -0.43 4.23 0.84
C VAL A 280 -1.37 3.55 -0.13
N THR A 281 -2.67 3.83 -0.04
CA THR A 281 -3.69 3.23 -0.91
C THR A 281 -4.23 4.27 -1.88
N LEU A 282 -3.98 4.06 -3.17
CA LEU A 282 -4.36 4.92 -4.28
C LEU A 282 -5.66 4.42 -4.91
N ARG A 283 -6.61 5.32 -5.14
CA ARG A 283 -7.95 5.00 -5.65
C ARG A 283 -8.44 6.10 -6.59
N ARG A 284 -9.44 5.78 -7.38
CA ARG A 284 -10.25 6.74 -8.14
C ARG A 284 -11.67 6.76 -7.57
N THR A 285 -12.22 7.96 -7.42
CA THR A 285 -13.54 8.20 -6.83
C THR A 285 -14.47 8.94 -7.78
N ALA A 286 -13.91 9.70 -8.72
CA ALA A 286 -14.63 10.28 -9.82
C ALA A 286 -15.28 9.19 -10.69
N PRO A 287 -16.50 9.44 -11.18
CA PRO A 287 -17.20 8.53 -12.09
C PRO A 287 -16.47 8.36 -13.44
#